data_AF-A0A2E9SWP5-F1
#
_entry.id   AF-A0A2E9SWP5-F1
#
_cell.length_a   1.000
_cell.length_b   1.000
_cell.length_c   1.000
_cell.angle_alpha   90.00
_cell.angle_beta   90.00
_cell.angle_gamma   90.00
#
_symmetry.space_group_name_H-M   'P 1'
#
loop_
_entity.id
_entity.type
_entity.pdbx_description
1 polymer ?
#
loop_
_entity_poly.entity_id
_entity_poly.type
_entity_poly.pdbx_seq_one_letter_code
_entity_poly.pdbx_strand_id
1 'polypeptide(L)'
;MNTSDAAEKMLTTGAFYTAQTLGAEFGVSARVASGWLYNIRTCKKYGVIETPIPNRKVKVISINGKSKTLSQLQSLALMMKRPKLLEATWQQG
;
A
#
# COMPACT_ATOMS: atom_id res chain seq x y z
N MET A 1 14.61 -5.55 5.97
CA MET A 1 13.16 -5.60 5.63
C MET A 1 12.44 -6.44 6.66
N ASN A 2 11.40 -5.89 7.28
CA ASN A 2 10.61 -6.58 8.30
C ASN A 2 9.12 -6.62 7.91
N THR A 3 8.30 -7.27 8.73
CA THR A 3 6.84 -7.39 8.49
C THR A 3 6.12 -6.04 8.45
N SER A 4 6.60 -5.03 9.19
CA SER A 4 6.01 -3.69 9.19
C SER A 4 6.23 -2.97 7.87
N ASP A 5 7.45 -3.03 7.31
CA ASP A 5 7.74 -2.49 5.97
C ASP A 5 6.82 -3.09 4.90
N ALA A 6 6.64 -4.42 4.95
CA ALA A 6 5.75 -5.13 4.04
C ALA A 6 4.30 -4.66 4.19
N ALA A 7 3.81 -4.51 5.43
CA ALA A 7 2.46 -4.03 5.70
C ALA A 7 2.25 -2.58 5.23
N GLU A 8 3.23 -1.69 5.45
CA GLU A 8 3.16 -0.30 4.99
C GLU A 8 3.12 -0.19 3.48
N LYS A 9 3.91 -1.00 2.77
CA LYS A 9 3.85 -1.08 1.31
C LYS A 9 2.50 -1.60 0.84
N MET A 10 1.98 -2.68 1.44
CA MET A 10 0.67 -3.26 1.12
C MET A 10 -0.46 -2.26 1.37
N LEU A 11 -0.39 -1.47 2.45
CA LEU A 11 -1.33 -0.39 2.73
C LEU A 11 -1.20 0.74 1.69
N THR A 12 0.04 1.07 1.31
CA THR A 12 0.33 2.14 0.34
C THR A 12 -0.20 1.82 -1.05
N THR A 13 -0.01 0.60 -1.53
CA THR A 13 -0.51 0.17 -2.84
C THR A 13 -2.00 -0.15 -2.79
N GLY A 14 -2.50 -0.63 -1.64
CA GLY A 14 -3.89 -1.02 -1.49
C GLY A 14 -4.28 -2.21 -2.37
N ALA A 15 -3.31 -3.01 -2.81
CA ALA A 15 -3.51 -4.16 -3.69
C ALA A 15 -3.60 -5.48 -2.91
N PHE A 16 -4.07 -6.53 -3.59
CA PHE A 16 -4.10 -7.89 -3.06
C PHE A 16 -2.77 -8.59 -3.35
N TYR A 17 -2.12 -9.11 -2.31
CA TYR A 17 -0.85 -9.81 -2.43
C TYR A 17 -0.98 -11.28 -2.05
N THR A 18 -0.18 -12.10 -2.75
CA THR A 18 0.21 -13.45 -2.36
C THR A 18 1.63 -13.43 -1.82
N ALA A 19 2.07 -14.51 -1.18
CA ALA A 19 3.45 -14.65 -0.72
C ALA A 19 4.46 -14.55 -1.89
N GLN A 20 4.11 -15.06 -3.08
CA GLN A 20 4.96 -14.93 -4.26
C GLN A 20 5.08 -13.49 -4.73
N THR A 21 3.95 -12.80 -4.93
CA THR A 21 3.97 -11.41 -5.40
C THR A 21 4.65 -10.48 -4.40
N LEU A 22 4.41 -10.68 -3.10
CA LEU A 22 5.07 -9.89 -2.06
C LEU A 22 6.57 -10.21 -2.01
N GLY A 23 6.96 -11.47 -2.13
CA GLY A 23 8.36 -11.85 -2.20
C GLY A 23 9.10 -11.22 -3.39
N ALA A 24 8.49 -11.26 -4.57
CA ALA A 24 9.04 -10.67 -5.79
C ALA A 24 9.25 -9.15 -5.67
N GLU A 25 8.28 -8.44 -5.11
CA GLU A 25 8.35 -6.98 -4.90
C GLU A 25 9.49 -6.56 -3.96
N PHE A 26 9.79 -7.39 -2.96
CA PHE A 26 10.82 -7.11 -1.97
C PHE A 26 12.16 -7.81 -2.27
N GLY A 27 12.25 -8.59 -3.34
CA GLY A 27 13.44 -9.38 -3.66
C GLY A 27 13.75 -10.49 -2.63
N VAL A 28 12.73 -11.00 -1.93
CA VAL A 28 12.88 -12.05 -0.92
C VAL A 28 12.17 -13.34 -1.34
N SER A 29 12.56 -14.46 -0.72
CA SER A 29 11.92 -15.73 -0.97
C SER A 29 10.45 -15.72 -0.52
N ALA A 30 9.60 -16.46 -1.26
CA ALA A 30 8.18 -16.60 -0.93
C ALA A 30 7.95 -17.16 0.48
N ARG A 31 8.90 -17.95 1.02
CA ARG A 31 8.84 -18.46 2.41
C ARG A 31 8.91 -17.34 3.44
N VAL A 32 9.83 -16.38 3.25
CA VAL A 32 9.98 -15.22 4.13
C VAL A 32 8.74 -14.33 4.03
N ALA A 33 8.29 -14.03 2.82
CA ALA A 33 7.08 -13.25 2.58
C ALA A 33 5.81 -13.92 3.15
N SER A 34 5.72 -15.25 3.10
CA SER A 34 4.64 -16.01 3.73
C SER A 34 4.64 -15.83 5.26
N GLY A 35 5.82 -15.81 5.89
CA GLY A 35 5.94 -15.50 7.32
C GLY A 35 5.43 -14.09 7.64
N TRP A 36 5.73 -13.11 6.80
CA TRP A 36 5.21 -11.75 6.97
C TRP A 36 3.68 -11.70 6.81
N LEU A 37 3.12 -12.34 5.78
CA LEU A 37 1.66 -12.41 5.59
C LEU A 37 0.97 -13.10 6.76
N TYR A 38 1.58 -14.16 7.30
CA TYR A 38 1.06 -14.84 8.48
C TYR A 38 1.02 -13.91 9.70
N ASN A 39 2.11 -13.19 9.97
CA ASN A 39 2.18 -12.20 11.05
C ASN A 39 1.16 -11.06 10.84
N ILE A 40 1.00 -10.59 9.61
CA ILE A 40 0.04 -9.54 9.25
C ILE A 40 -1.39 -10.01 9.50
N ARG A 41 -1.73 -11.25 9.16
CA ARG A 41 -3.07 -11.80 9.37
C ARG A 41 -3.40 -12.08 10.84
N THR A 42 -2.41 -12.51 11.61
CA THR A 42 -2.63 -12.97 13.00
C THR A 42 -2.55 -11.83 14.01
N CYS A 43 -1.76 -10.80 13.74
CA CYS A 43 -1.60 -9.66 14.63
C CYS A 43 -2.79 -8.70 14.52
N LYS A 44 -3.46 -8.44 15.66
CA LYS A 44 -4.59 -7.48 15.77
C LYS A 44 -4.26 -6.05 15.35
N LYS A 45 -2.97 -5.68 15.29
CA LYS A 45 -2.54 -4.38 14.78
C LYS A 45 -2.89 -4.17 13.31
N TYR A 46 -3.03 -5.20 12.51
CA TYR A 46 -3.28 -5.05 11.08
C TYR A 46 -4.75 -5.36 10.75
N GLY A 47 -5.41 -4.43 10.09
CA GLY A 47 -6.68 -4.72 9.43
C GLY A 47 -6.39 -5.34 8.08
N VAL A 48 -6.93 -6.54 7.84
CA VAL A 48 -6.73 -7.29 6.60
C VAL A 48 -8.05 -7.71 5.97
N ILE A 49 -8.07 -7.77 4.65
CA ILE A 49 -9.12 -8.42 3.86
C ILE A 49 -8.48 -9.61 3.16
N GLU A 50 -9.12 -10.78 3.25
CA GLU A 50 -8.67 -12.00 2.61
C GLU A 50 -9.70 -12.57 1.62
N THR A 51 -9.22 -13.07 0.49
CA THR A 51 -10.06 -13.77 -0.50
C THR A 51 -10.19 -15.27 -0.16
N PRO A 52 -11.27 -15.93 -0.61
CA PRO A 52 -11.45 -17.36 -0.39
C PRO A 52 -10.40 -18.23 -1.10
N ILE A 53 -10.23 -19.46 -0.59
CA ILE A 53 -9.39 -20.54 -1.15
C ILE A 53 -9.96 -20.96 -2.52
N PRO A 54 -9.15 -21.41 -3.51
CA PRO A 54 -7.73 -21.76 -3.44
C PRO A 54 -6.74 -20.61 -3.65
N ASN A 55 -7.18 -19.43 -4.09
CA ASN A 55 -6.31 -18.28 -4.32
C ASN A 55 -6.48 -17.23 -3.23
N ARG A 56 -6.17 -17.61 -1.98
CA ARG A 56 -6.21 -16.67 -0.86
C ARG A 56 -5.15 -15.58 -1.06
N LYS A 57 -5.61 -14.36 -1.26
CA LYS A 57 -4.83 -13.13 -1.34
C LYS A 57 -5.16 -12.28 -0.13
N VAL A 58 -4.16 -11.56 0.35
CA VAL A 58 -4.29 -10.69 1.53
C VAL A 58 -4.07 -9.25 1.09
N LYS A 59 -4.97 -8.37 1.51
CA LYS A 59 -4.86 -6.92 1.36
C LYS A 59 -4.87 -6.27 2.74
N VAL A 60 -3.90 -5.40 3.00
CA VAL A 60 -3.87 -4.59 4.23
C VAL A 60 -4.72 -3.34 4.03
N ILE A 61 -5.64 -3.08 4.95
CA ILE A 61 -6.54 -1.91 4.93
C ILE A 61 -6.23 -0.90 6.04
N SER A 62 -5.60 -1.35 7.14
CA SER A 62 -5.22 -0.48 8.24
C SER A 62 -4.04 -1.05 9.03
N ILE A 63 -3.29 -0.16 9.69
CA ILE A 63 -2.20 -0.50 10.61
C ILE A 63 -2.43 0.28 11.91
N ASN A 64 -2.44 -0.41 13.05
CA ASN A 64 -2.80 0.12 14.38
C ASN A 64 -4.13 0.91 14.40
N GLY A 65 -5.13 0.45 13.65
CA GLY A 65 -6.41 1.16 13.52
C GLY A 65 -6.34 2.45 12.69
N LYS A 66 -5.15 2.87 12.25
CA LYS A 66 -4.97 3.97 11.29
C LYS A 66 -5.08 3.39 9.88
N SER A 67 -6.19 3.67 9.21
CA SER A 67 -6.24 3.67 7.74
C SER A 67 -5.39 4.84 7.22
N LYS A 68 -4.97 4.82 5.94
CA LYS A 68 -4.21 5.94 5.35
C LYS A 68 -4.84 7.26 5.80
N THR A 69 -4.08 8.08 6.51
CA THR A 69 -4.63 9.33 7.03
C THR A 69 -4.99 10.21 5.84
N LEU A 70 -6.04 11.03 5.99
CA LEU A 70 -6.40 12.02 4.98
C LEU A 70 -5.18 12.86 4.58
N SER A 71 -4.27 13.12 5.51
CA SER A 71 -3.01 13.83 5.27
C SER A 71 -2.03 13.06 4.37
N GLN A 72 -1.90 11.74 4.51
CA GLN A 72 -1.14 10.91 3.56
C GLN A 72 -1.80 10.88 2.18
N LEU A 73 -3.13 10.85 2.13
CA LEU A 73 -3.90 10.89 0.88
C LEU A 73 -3.76 12.26 0.19
N GLN A 74 -3.82 13.35 0.96
CA GLN A 74 -3.62 14.72 0.50
C GLN A 74 -2.18 14.94 0.02
N SER A 75 -1.18 14.46 0.76
CA SER A 75 0.23 14.55 0.35
C SER A 75 0.47 13.83 -0.98
N LEU A 76 -0.09 12.62 -1.14
CA LEU A 76 -0.04 11.88 -2.41
C LEU A 76 -0.76 12.64 -3.55
N ALA A 77 -1.94 13.22 -3.28
CA ALA A 77 -2.68 14.01 -4.26
C ALA A 77 -1.96 15.31 -4.66
N LEU A 78 -1.27 15.96 -3.71
CA LEU A 78 -0.48 17.16 -3.95
C LEU A 78 0.82 16.86 -4.71
N MET A 79 1.41 15.67 -4.52
CA MET A 79 2.58 15.21 -5.26
C MET A 79 2.26 14.85 -6.73
N MET A 80 1.00 14.57 -7.07
CA MET A 80 0.53 14.51 -8.46
C MET A 80 0.45 15.94 -9.04
N LYS A 81 1.63 16.50 -9.33
CA LYS A 81 1.93 17.59 -10.28
C LYS A 81 0.69 18.38 -10.73
N ARG A 82 0.45 19.54 -10.09
CA ARG A 82 -0.52 20.53 -10.57
C ARG A 82 -0.26 20.79 -12.06
N PRO A 83 -1.22 20.54 -12.98
CA PRO A 83 -1.07 21.01 -14.35
C PRO A 83 -0.89 22.53 -14.30
N LYS A 84 0.09 23.06 -15.02
CA LYS A 84 0.24 24.51 -15.19
C LYS A 84 -1.07 25.00 -15.79
N LEU A 85 -1.87 25.73 -15.00
CA LEU A 85 -3.03 26.43 -15.51
C LEU A 85 -2.52 27.35 -16.62
N LEU A 86 -3.16 27.27 -17.79
CA LEU A 86 -2.82 28.06 -18.97
C LEU A 86 -2.54 29.51 -18.55
N GLU A 87 -1.29 29.94 -18.70
CA GLU A 87 -0.89 31.33 -18.57
C GLU A 87 -1.61 32.08 -19.69
N ALA A 88 -2.78 32.64 -19.38
CA ALA A 88 -3.47 33.57 -20.25
C ALA A 88 -2.61 34.84 -20.32
N THR A 89 -1.68 34.86 -21.27
CA THR A 89 -0.91 36.04 -21.64
C THR A 89 -1.85 37.00 -22.34
N TRP A 90 -2.52 37.85 -21.57
CA TRP A 90 -3.10 39.07 -22.10
C TRP A 90 -1.94 40.00 -22.45
N GLN A 91 -1.51 40.00 -23.71
CA GLN A 91 -0.68 41.07 -24.24
C GLN A 91 -1.53 42.34 -24.30
N GLN A 92 -1.27 43.28 -23.40
CA GLN A 92 -1.53 44.69 -23.59
C GLN A 92 -0.17 45.40 -23.66
N GLY A 93 0.04 46.18 -24.72
CA GLY A 93 1.22 47.02 -24.92
C GLY A 93 1.67 47.02 -26.36
#